data_AF-A0A7W1MV04-F1
#
_entry.id   AF-A0A7W1MV04-F1
#
_cell.length_a   1.000
_cell.length_b   1.000
_cell.length_c   1.000
_cell.angle_alpha   90.00
_cell.angle_beta   90.00
_cell.angle_gamma   90.00
#
_symmetry.space_group_name_H-M   'P 1'
#
loop_
_entity.id
_entity.type
_entity.pdbx_description
1 polymer ?
#
loop_
_entity_poly.entity_id
_entity_poly.type
_entity_poly.pdbx_seq_one_letter_code
_entity_poly.pdbx_strand_id
1 'polypeptide(L)'
;MNNCEQTRQWLDAYLDNELDPVNTLKIEQHLLACAACLQAYEEQRALGQVTRAVPRYPAPAGLRERILSALRAESDPLTSIHSC
;
A
#
# COMPACT_ATOMS: atom_id res chain seq x y z
N MET A 1 -8.51 -2.90 22.41
CA MET A 1 -7.74 -1.90 23.18
C MET A 1 -6.35 -1.78 22.57
N ASN A 2 -6.21 -0.97 21.52
CA ASN A 2 -4.90 -0.61 20.96
C ASN A 2 -4.61 0.86 21.32
N ASN A 3 -3.37 1.20 21.65
CA ASN A 3 -2.97 2.54 22.08
C ASN A 3 -2.91 3.48 20.86
N CYS A 4 -3.32 4.74 21.05
CA CYS A 4 -3.27 5.79 20.02
C CYS A 4 -1.86 5.97 19.43
N GLU A 5 -0.82 5.77 20.25
CA GLU A 5 0.58 5.86 19.82
C GLU A 5 0.91 4.83 18.72
N GLN A 6 0.62 3.55 18.96
CA GLN A 6 0.85 2.50 17.97
C GLN A 6 0.01 2.73 16.71
N THR A 7 -1.25 3.17 16.88
CA THR A 7 -2.10 3.47 15.72
C THR A 7 -1.47 4.54 14.85
N ARG A 8 -1.03 5.66 15.44
CA ARG A 8 -0.38 6.76 14.72
C ARG A 8 0.91 6.33 14.03
N GLN A 9 1.72 5.47 14.65
CA GLN A 9 2.94 4.94 14.04
C GLN A 9 2.69 4.07 12.81
N TRP A 10 1.50 3.47 12.69
CA TRP A 10 1.17 2.54 11.61
C TRP A 10 0.23 3.11 10.55
N LEU A 11 -0.20 4.38 10.67
CA LEU A 11 -1.13 4.97 9.71
C LEU A 11 -0.57 5.01 8.29
N ASP A 12 0.73 5.28 8.10
CA ASP A 12 1.36 5.29 6.78
C ASP A 12 1.32 3.88 6.14
N ALA A 13 1.80 2.86 6.88
CA ALA A 13 1.75 1.47 6.43
C ALA A 13 0.32 0.97 6.17
N TYR A 14 -0.66 1.42 6.97
CA TYR A 14 -2.08 1.13 6.74
C TYR A 14 -2.58 1.78 5.43
N LEU A 15 -2.25 3.05 5.19
CA LEU A 15 -2.63 3.77 3.97
C LEU A 15 -2.02 3.16 2.70
N ASP A 16 -0.81 2.60 2.82
CA ASP A 16 -0.10 1.91 1.74
C ASP A 16 -0.48 0.43 1.58
N ASN A 17 -1.36 -0.10 2.45
CA ASN A 17 -1.78 -1.51 2.50
C ASN A 17 -0.62 -2.50 2.77
N GLU A 18 0.34 -2.09 3.61
CA GLU A 18 1.53 -2.88 3.95
C GLU A 18 1.39 -3.68 5.26
N LEU A 19 0.29 -3.47 5.99
CA LEU A 19 0.03 -4.21 7.23
C LEU A 19 -0.50 -5.62 6.96
N ASP A 20 -0.10 -6.57 7.79
CA ASP A 20 -0.74 -7.88 7.82
C ASP A 20 -2.21 -7.78 8.29
N PRO A 21 -3.06 -8.78 7.97
CA PRO A 21 -4.49 -8.72 8.28
C PRO A 21 -4.83 -8.49 9.75
N VAL A 22 -4.01 -8.99 10.68
CA VAL A 22 -4.25 -8.85 12.12
C VAL A 22 -4.03 -7.40 12.53
N ASN A 23 -2.99 -6.76 12.02
CA ASN A 23 -2.69 -5.37 12.33
C ASN A 23 -3.64 -4.40 11.61
N THR A 24 -4.06 -4.70 10.38
CA THR A 24 -5.13 -3.97 9.68
C THR A 24 -6.41 -3.92 10.51
N LEU A 25 -6.89 -5.07 10.98
CA LEU A 25 -8.11 -5.13 11.79
C LEU A 25 -7.99 -4.33 13.10
N LYS A 26 -6.82 -4.35 13.76
CA LYS A 26 -6.60 -3.57 14.99
C LYS A 26 -6.69 -2.07 14.74
N ILE A 27 -6.14 -1.59 13.63
CA ILE A 27 -6.20 -0.17 13.25
C ILE A 27 -7.64 0.21 12.96
N GLU A 28 -8.36 -0.56 12.14
CA GLU A 28 -9.77 -0.31 11.80
C GLU A 28 -10.66 -0.22 13.06
N GLN A 29 -10.52 -1.17 13.98
CA GLN A 29 -11.24 -1.14 15.25
C GLN A 29 -10.91 0.09 16.09
N HIS A 30 -9.67 0.57 16.07
CA HIS A 30 -9.27 1.76 16.81
C HIS A 30 -9.83 3.04 16.17
N LEU A 31 -9.79 3.16 14.84
CA LEU A 31 -10.33 4.31 14.13
C LEU A 31 -11.84 4.46 14.36
N LEU A 32 -12.57 3.35 14.49
CA LEU A 32 -14.00 3.37 14.85
C LEU A 32 -14.26 3.88 16.27
N ALA A 33 -13.31 3.71 17.20
CA ALA A 33 -13.48 4.04 18.60
C ALA A 33 -12.79 5.36 19.03
N CYS A 34 -11.93 5.93 18.19
CA CYS A 34 -11.09 7.08 18.54
C CYS A 34 -11.14 8.19 17.48
N ALA A 35 -11.94 9.22 17.74
CA ALA A 35 -12.08 10.38 16.86
C ALA A 35 -10.74 11.10 16.58
N ALA A 36 -9.85 11.17 17.57
CA ALA A 36 -8.55 11.82 17.39
C ALA A 36 -7.62 11.07 16.42
N CYS A 37 -7.70 9.74 16.39
CA CYS A 37 -6.94 8.93 15.44
C CYS A 37 -7.61 8.87 14.07
N LEU A 38 -8.95 8.90 14.03
CA LEU A 38 -9.68 9.06 12.77
C LEU A 38 -9.33 10.38 12.08
N GLN A 39 -9.28 11.48 12.83
CA GLN A 39 -8.86 12.77 12.28
C GLN A 39 -7.43 12.72 11.74
N ALA A 40 -6.48 12.14 12.48
CA ALA A 40 -5.09 12.00 12.00
C ALA A 40 -5.00 11.16 10.71
N TYR A 41 -5.77 10.07 10.63
CA TYR A 41 -5.89 9.26 9.42
C TYR A 41 -6.43 10.07 8.24
N GLU A 42 -7.50 10.85 8.45
CA GLU A 42 -8.09 11.70 7.41
C GLU A 42 -7.13 12.78 6.92
N GLU A 43 -6.36 13.39 7.82
CA GLU A 43 -5.32 14.38 7.50
C GLU A 43 -4.22 13.77 6.61
N GLN A 44 -3.65 12.62 6.99
CA GLN A 44 -2.65 11.92 6.17
C GLN A 44 -3.22 11.48 4.82
N ARG A 45 -4.46 10.97 4.81
CA ARG A 45 -5.15 10.57 3.57
C ARG A 45 -5.36 11.76 2.63
N ALA A 46 -5.73 12.93 3.16
CA ALA A 46 -5.91 14.14 2.38
C ALA A 46 -4.59 14.62 1.77
N LEU A 47 -3.48 14.58 2.52
CA LEU A 47 -2.15 14.89 2.00
C LEU A 47 -1.77 13.97 0.82
N GLY A 48 -2.02 12.67 0.95
CA GLY A 48 -1.78 11.70 -0.14
C GLY A 48 -2.66 11.92 -1.38
N GLN A 49 -3.83 12.54 -1.25
CA GLN A 49 -4.66 12.90 -2.41
C GLN A 49 -4.09 14.10 -3.16
N VAL A 50 -3.53 15.08 -2.45
CA VAL A 50 -2.89 16.26 -3.06
C VAL A 50 -1.70 15.83 -3.93
N THR A 51 -0.87 14.91 -3.45
CA THR A 51 0.28 14.41 -4.24
C THR A 51 -0.16 13.64 -5.48
N ARG A 52 -1.28 12.91 -5.42
CA ARG A 52 -1.85 12.20 -6.58
C ARG A 52 -2.45 13.11 -7.64
N ALA A 53 -2.77 14.36 -7.29
CA ALA A 53 -3.29 15.36 -8.23
C ALA A 53 -2.18 16.04 -9.06
N VAL A 54 -0.91 15.81 -8.73
CA VAL A 54 0.24 16.33 -9.48
C VAL A 54 0.30 15.68 -10.87
N PRO A 55 0.71 16.42 -11.93
CA PRO A 55 0.89 15.85 -13.27
C PRO A 55 1.73 14.58 -13.24
N ARG A 56 1.21 13.51 -13.86
CA ARG A 56 1.95 12.25 -14.00
C ARG A 56 2.90 12.33 -15.18
N TYR A 57 4.11 11.88 -14.97
CA TYR A 57 5.05 11.64 -16.08
C TYR A 57 4.63 10.38 -16.83
N PRO A 58 4.53 10.42 -18.17
CA PRO A 58 4.21 9.23 -18.93
C PRO A 58 5.31 8.19 -18.77
N ALA A 59 4.92 6.93 -18.60
CA ALA A 59 5.86 5.82 -18.66
C ALA A 59 6.53 5.77 -20.05
N PRO A 60 7.81 5.37 -20.14
CA PRO A 60 8.47 5.14 -21.43
C PRO A 60 7.67 4.19 -22.32
N ALA A 61 7.65 4.47 -23.63
CA ALA A 61 7.06 3.57 -24.61
C ALA A 61 7.67 2.17 -24.50
N GLY A 62 6.85 1.12 -24.61
CA GLY A 62 7.31 -0.27 -24.50
C GLY A 62 7.49 -0.79 -23.07
N LEU A 63 7.40 0.06 -22.02
CA LEU A 63 7.54 -0.41 -20.63
C LEU A 63 6.46 -1.43 -20.27
N ARG A 64 5.22 -1.19 -20.71
CA ARG A 64 4.08 -2.08 -20.44
C ARG A 64 4.32 -3.47 -21.01
N GLU A 65 4.72 -3.54 -22.27
CA GLU A 65 4.99 -4.77 -22.99
C GLU A 65 6.14 -5.55 -22.34
N ARG A 66 7.20 -4.85 -21.92
CA ARG A 66 8.32 -5.45 -21.19
C ARG A 66 7.89 -6.07 -19.87
N ILE A 67 7.08 -5.35 -19.07
CA ILE A 67 6.56 -5.85 -17.79
C ILE A 67 5.70 -7.10 -18.03
N LEU A 68 4.77 -7.05 -18.99
CA LEU A 68 3.90 -8.20 -19.29
C LEU A 68 4.67 -9.41 -19.81
N SER A 69 5.73 -9.20 -20.59
CA SER A 69 6.60 -10.29 -21.04
C SER A 69 7.41 -10.90 -19.89
N ALA A 70 7.92 -10.08 -18.97
CA ALA A 70 8.62 -10.57 -17.77
C ALA A 70 7.69 -11.39 -16.86
N LEU A 71 6.48 -10.89 -16.57
CA LEU A 71 5.49 -11.60 -15.77
C LEU A 71 5.11 -12.95 -16.38
N ARG A 72 4.96 -13.03 -17.71
CA ARG A 72 4.70 -14.29 -18.42
C ARG A 72 5.84 -15.29 -18.24
N ALA A 73 7.08 -14.84 -18.41
CA ALA A 73 8.26 -15.70 -18.25
C ALA A 73 8.40 -16.25 -16.82
N GLU A 74 8.03 -15.45 -15.81
CA GLU A 74 8.04 -15.87 -14.40
C GLU A 74 6.89 -16.83 -14.07
N SER A 75 5.72 -16.65 -14.70
CA SER A 75 4.57 -17.55 -14.55
C SER A 75 4.68 -18.85 -15.38
N ASP A 76 5.64 -18.93 -16.31
CA ASP A 76 5.85 -20.12 -17.13
C ASP A 76 6.58 -21.19 -16.32
N PRO A 77 5.94 -22.34 -16.01
CA PRO A 77 6.55 -23.40 -15.23
C PRO A 77 7.82 -23.99 -15.88
N LEU A 78 8.06 -23.75 -17.17
CA LEU A 78 9.26 -24.22 -17.87
C LEU A 78 10.51 -23.36 -17.63
N THR A 79 10.39 -22.17 -17.05
CA THR A 79 11.54 -21.31 -16.69
C THR A 79 12.00 -21.52 -15.24
N SER A 80 11.18 -22.15 -14.38
CA SER A 80 11.51 -22.42 -12.97
C SER A 80 12.49 -23.60 -12.76
N ILE A 81 12.89 -24.30 -13.83
CA ILE A 81 13.73 -25.51 -13.77
C ILE A 81 15.25 -25.24 -13.84
N HIS A 82 15.72 -23.99 -13.81
CA HIS A 82 17.15 -23.68 -13.68
C HIS A 82 17.42 -22.69 -12.55
N SER A 83 17.39 -23.20 -11.32
CA SER A 83 18.17 -22.68 -10.20
C SER A 83 18.56 -23.86 -9.31
N CYS A 84 19.49 -24.70 -9.80
CA CYS A 84 20.33 -25.51 -8.93
C CYS A 84 21.36 -24.62 -8.23
#